data_AF-A0A1Z9BSH4-F1
#
_entry.id   AF-A0A1Z9BSH4-F1
#
_cell.length_a   1.000
_cell.length_b   1.000
_cell.length_c   1.000
_cell.angle_alpha   90.00
_cell.angle_beta   90.00
_cell.angle_gamma   90.00
#
_symmetry.space_group_name_H-M   'P 1'
#
loop_
_entity.id
_entity.type
_entity.pdbx_description
1 polymer ?
#
loop_
_entity_poly.entity_id
_entity_poly.type
_entity_poly.pdbx_seq_one_letter_code
_entity_poly.pdbx_strand_id
1 'polypeptide(L)'
;VEQTWAAYRMMGTPQPMIDFTARWLMENLPEDPRLTLVHNDFRNGNVMVSPQGVVAVLDWELAHVGDPVRDIGWICTNSWRFGRRDQPVGGFGQLKDLLAGYESVSGIQVDPEHIRFWEVFGSFWWSIGCLGMAQQFRNGPDRSIERATIGRRSSECQVDCVNLLIPGPVELVEADSDSPDLDLPRVDELLHGVRDLLREDLMTSVGGRLSFMSRVSANAIDIALRELEVGREQKILERDRLIDLVGEEGDLESLRWKLVEGLRAGRMPLDRPELAAHLRTTVVNQVAIDQPRYSGFLAAVGSPE
;
A
#
# COMPACT_ATOMS: atom_id res chain seq x y z
N VAL A 1 9.48 14.28 2.19
CA VAL A 1 8.85 13.84 0.92
C VAL A 1 9.89 13.60 -0.17
N GLU A 2 10.70 14.61 -0.54
CA GLU A 2 11.66 14.51 -1.66
C GLU A 2 12.64 13.32 -1.58
N GLN A 3 13.23 13.06 -0.41
CA GLN A 3 14.18 11.94 -0.23
C GLN A 3 13.52 10.59 -0.54
N THR A 4 12.32 10.36 -0.01
CA THR A 4 11.54 9.14 -0.25
C THR A 4 11.15 9.03 -1.72
N TRP A 5 10.71 10.13 -2.34
CA TRP A 5 10.36 10.15 -3.75
C TRP A 5 11.57 9.87 -4.65
N ALA A 6 12.74 10.43 -4.32
CA ALA A 6 14.00 10.16 -5.01
C ALA A 6 14.41 8.69 -4.91
N ALA A 7 14.25 8.06 -3.72
CA ALA A 7 14.52 6.64 -3.52
C ALA A 7 13.68 5.75 -4.45
N TYR A 8 12.38 6.04 -4.58
CA TYR A 8 11.50 5.36 -5.54
C TYR A 8 11.95 5.58 -6.99
N ARG A 9 12.31 6.81 -7.37
CA ARG A 9 12.74 7.11 -8.75
C ARG A 9 13.95 6.30 -9.19
N MET A 10 14.86 5.98 -8.27
CA MET A 10 16.02 5.13 -8.55
C MET A 10 15.65 3.67 -8.89
N MET A 11 14.44 3.22 -8.53
CA MET A 11 13.98 1.86 -8.84
C MET A 11 13.61 1.67 -10.31
N GLY A 12 13.43 2.75 -11.07
CA GLY A 12 13.17 2.68 -12.51
C GLY A 12 11.88 1.94 -12.86
N THR A 13 10.81 2.16 -12.10
CA THR A 13 9.47 1.57 -12.34
C THR A 13 8.41 2.67 -12.43
N PRO A 14 7.45 2.60 -13.37
CA PRO A 14 6.42 3.63 -13.50
C PRO A 14 5.22 3.30 -12.62
N GLN A 15 5.13 3.94 -11.44
CA GLN A 15 4.00 3.85 -10.50
C GLN A 15 3.29 5.21 -10.42
N PRO A 16 2.34 5.52 -11.33
CA PRO A 16 1.69 6.83 -11.41
C PRO A 16 1.11 7.34 -10.09
N MET A 17 0.49 6.47 -9.28
CA MET A 17 -0.10 6.88 -8.01
C MET A 17 0.97 7.33 -6.98
N ILE A 18 2.17 6.78 -7.03
CA ILE A 18 3.29 7.22 -6.17
C ILE A 18 3.73 8.63 -6.56
N ASP A 19 3.86 8.92 -7.86
CA ASP A 19 4.20 10.26 -8.36
C ASP A 19 3.08 11.29 -8.09
N PHE A 20 1.81 10.90 -8.22
CA PHE A 20 0.66 11.71 -7.83
C PHE A 20 0.70 12.06 -6.33
N THR A 21 0.89 11.05 -5.48
CA THR A 21 0.92 11.22 -4.02
C THR A 21 2.10 12.09 -3.59
N ALA A 22 3.29 11.88 -4.18
CA ALA A 22 4.46 12.70 -3.90
C ALA A 22 4.21 14.18 -4.22
N ARG A 23 3.55 14.47 -5.35
CA ARG A 23 3.20 15.85 -5.70
C ARG A 23 2.18 16.44 -4.74
N TRP A 24 1.12 15.71 -4.41
CA TRP A 24 0.16 16.17 -3.41
C TRP A 24 0.85 16.49 -2.08
N LEU A 25 1.74 15.62 -1.61
CA LEU A 25 2.52 15.84 -0.39
C LEU A 25 3.44 17.06 -0.47
N MET A 26 4.04 17.36 -1.62
CA MET A 26 4.86 18.56 -1.81
C MET A 26 4.02 19.83 -1.86
N GLU A 27 2.82 19.77 -2.43
CA GLU A 27 1.87 20.89 -2.51
C GLU A 27 1.15 21.18 -1.18
N ASN A 28 1.18 20.23 -0.23
CA ASN A 28 0.46 20.31 1.05
C ASN A 28 1.39 20.16 2.27
N LEU A 29 2.67 20.58 2.15
CA LEU A 29 3.60 20.54 3.28
C LEU A 29 3.07 21.38 4.47
N PRO A 30 3.12 20.85 5.71
CA PRO A 30 2.76 21.61 6.89
C PRO A 30 3.63 22.87 7.05
N GLU A 31 3.00 23.99 7.42
CA GLU A 31 3.69 25.23 7.74
C GLU A 31 4.21 25.20 9.19
N ASP A 32 5.45 25.65 9.40
CA ASP A 32 6.09 25.81 10.73
C ASP A 32 6.03 24.55 11.64
N PRO A 33 6.59 23.40 11.21
CA PRO A 33 6.55 22.19 12.01
C PRO A 33 7.36 22.36 13.30
N ARG A 34 6.72 22.11 14.44
CA ARG A 34 7.44 22.02 15.72
C ARG A 34 8.43 20.87 15.64
N LEU A 35 9.69 21.13 15.95
CA LEU A 35 10.73 20.10 15.91
C LEU A 35 10.91 19.44 17.28
N THR A 36 10.64 18.14 17.34
CA THR A 36 10.86 17.29 18.53
C THR A 36 11.58 16.00 18.14
N LEU A 37 12.00 15.22 19.13
CA LEU A 37 12.36 13.83 18.86
C LEU A 37 11.11 13.09 18.37
N VAL A 38 11.22 12.43 17.23
CA VAL A 38 10.21 11.52 16.68
C VAL A 38 10.79 10.12 16.62
N HIS A 39 9.97 9.14 16.97
CA HIS A 39 10.33 7.73 16.87
C HIS A 39 10.40 7.26 15.41
N ASN A 40 9.53 7.82 14.57
CA ASN A 40 9.38 7.56 13.13
C ASN A 40 8.84 6.17 12.75
N ASP A 41 9.01 5.15 13.61
CA ASP A 41 8.29 3.88 13.52
C ASP A 41 7.36 3.63 14.74
N PHE A 42 6.67 4.66 15.23
CA PHE A 42 5.78 4.52 16.39
C PHE A 42 4.48 3.79 16.01
N ARG A 43 4.43 2.48 16.25
CA ARG A 43 3.28 1.63 15.94
C ARG A 43 3.10 0.53 16.97
N ASN A 44 1.97 -0.15 16.92
CA ASN A 44 1.56 -1.21 17.85
C ASN A 44 2.62 -2.33 18.04
N GLY A 45 3.39 -2.65 17.00
CA GLY A 45 4.45 -3.67 17.08
C GLY A 45 5.71 -3.24 17.84
N ASN A 46 5.86 -1.95 18.14
CA ASN A 46 7.04 -1.37 18.79
C ASN A 46 6.74 -0.85 20.20
N VAL A 47 5.56 -1.19 20.75
CA VAL A 47 5.16 -0.82 22.12
C VAL A 47 4.96 -2.07 22.96
N MET A 48 5.64 -2.15 24.10
CA MET A 48 5.41 -3.19 25.10
C MET A 48 4.44 -2.68 26.17
N VAL A 49 3.42 -3.49 26.47
CA VAL A 49 2.35 -3.14 27.42
C VAL A 49 2.26 -4.21 28.50
N SER A 50 2.14 -3.79 29.75
CA SER A 50 1.77 -4.62 30.90
C SER A 50 0.39 -4.21 31.44
N PRO A 51 -0.17 -4.93 32.42
CA PRO A 51 -1.39 -4.49 33.10
C PRO A 51 -1.29 -3.11 33.78
N GLN A 52 -0.08 -2.57 33.95
CA GLN A 52 0.18 -1.24 34.53
C GLN A 52 0.31 -0.14 33.46
N GLY A 53 0.30 -0.48 32.17
CA GLY A 53 0.43 0.46 31.06
C GLY A 53 1.63 0.15 30.16
N VAL A 54 2.07 1.15 29.39
CA VAL A 54 3.23 1.05 28.51
C VAL A 54 4.51 0.91 29.35
N VAL A 55 5.29 -0.14 29.10
CA VAL A 55 6.54 -0.43 29.84
C VAL A 55 7.80 -0.17 29.02
N ALA A 56 7.72 -0.22 27.69
CA ALA A 56 8.82 0.11 26.81
C ALA A 56 8.34 0.52 25.42
N VAL A 57 9.14 1.38 24.77
CA VAL A 57 9.07 1.68 23.34
C VAL A 57 10.35 1.17 22.71
N LEU A 58 10.23 0.33 21.69
CA LEU A 58 11.32 -0.40 21.04
C LEU A 58 11.64 0.19 19.67
N ASP A 59 12.79 -0.18 19.11
CA ASP A 59 13.12 0.07 17.70
C ASP A 59 13.31 1.54 17.29
N TRP A 60 14.23 2.22 18.00
CA TRP A 60 14.57 3.63 17.81
C TRP A 60 15.52 3.92 16.64
N GLU A 61 15.80 2.95 15.76
CA GLU A 61 16.83 3.09 14.73
C GLU A 61 16.52 4.16 13.66
N LEU A 62 15.23 4.49 13.50
CA LEU A 62 14.74 5.50 12.57
C LEU A 62 14.45 6.87 13.24
N ALA A 63 14.74 6.98 14.54
CA ALA A 63 14.43 8.17 15.31
C ALA A 63 15.30 9.37 14.88
N HIS A 64 14.68 10.55 14.83
CA HIS A 64 15.34 11.79 14.43
C HIS A 64 14.58 12.99 14.98
N VAL A 65 15.07 14.21 14.69
CA VAL A 65 14.34 15.44 15.00
C VAL A 65 13.39 15.77 13.85
N GLY A 66 12.10 15.89 14.13
CA GLY A 66 11.07 16.13 13.13
C GLY A 66 9.74 16.58 13.75
N ASP A 67 8.70 16.59 12.93
CA ASP A 67 7.35 16.95 13.34
C ASP A 67 6.73 15.87 14.24
N PRO A 68 6.29 16.17 15.48
CA PRO A 68 5.69 15.19 16.37
C PRO A 68 4.41 14.55 15.83
N VAL A 69 3.65 15.25 14.97
CA VAL A 69 2.41 14.73 14.38
C VAL A 69 2.69 13.54 13.45
N ARG A 70 3.93 13.41 12.97
CA ARG A 70 4.38 12.25 12.20
C ARG A 70 4.15 10.92 12.92
N ASP A 71 4.46 10.83 14.21
CA ASP A 71 4.27 9.58 14.97
C ASP A 71 2.77 9.28 15.18
N ILE A 72 1.94 10.31 15.29
CA ILE A 72 0.47 10.18 15.38
C ILE A 72 -0.10 9.69 14.04
N GLY A 73 0.28 10.31 12.93
CA GLY A 73 -0.15 9.87 11.60
C GLY A 73 0.38 8.48 11.24
N TRP A 74 1.60 8.14 11.68
CA TRP A 74 2.17 6.82 11.45
C TRP A 74 1.35 5.73 12.12
N ILE A 75 1.07 5.81 13.43
CA ILE A 75 0.23 4.78 14.09
C ILE A 75 -1.19 4.73 13.53
N CYS A 76 -1.65 5.81 12.87
CA CYS A 76 -2.93 5.86 12.19
C CYS A 76 -2.90 5.26 10.77
N THR A 77 -1.74 4.97 10.17
CA THR A 77 -1.67 4.39 8.83
C THR A 77 -2.36 3.02 8.78
N ASN A 78 -3.17 2.76 7.75
CA ASN A 78 -4.05 1.57 7.67
C ASN A 78 -3.29 0.23 7.76
N SER A 79 -2.04 0.19 7.28
CA SER A 79 -1.12 -0.95 7.42
C SER A 79 -0.91 -1.40 8.88
N TRP A 80 -1.09 -0.52 9.85
CA TRP A 80 -0.93 -0.80 11.28
C TRP A 80 -2.24 -0.99 12.02
N ARG A 81 -3.38 -1.00 11.31
CA ARG A 81 -4.70 -1.23 11.88
C ARG A 81 -5.13 -2.71 11.88
N PHE A 82 -4.35 -3.60 11.28
CA PHE A 82 -4.62 -5.06 11.23
C PHE A 82 -6.04 -5.41 10.78
N GLY A 83 -6.55 -4.67 9.79
CA GLY A 83 -7.89 -4.86 9.23
C GLY A 83 -9.02 -4.14 9.97
N ARG A 84 -8.75 -3.50 11.12
CA ARG A 84 -9.73 -2.76 11.92
C ARG A 84 -9.91 -1.34 11.41
N ARG A 85 -10.86 -1.17 10.48
CA ARG A 85 -11.20 0.13 9.88
C ARG A 85 -11.79 1.11 10.89
N ASP A 86 -12.60 0.61 11.83
CA ASP A 86 -13.25 1.34 12.91
C ASP A 86 -12.30 1.84 14.01
N GLN A 87 -11.05 1.36 14.03
CA GLN A 87 -10.07 1.66 15.07
C GLN A 87 -8.81 2.28 14.45
N PRO A 88 -8.83 3.59 14.15
CA PRO A 88 -7.76 4.23 13.38
C PRO A 88 -6.41 4.17 14.08
N VAL A 89 -6.37 4.16 15.42
CA VAL A 89 -5.11 4.12 16.19
C VAL A 89 -4.67 2.68 16.37
N GLY A 90 -3.74 2.23 15.53
CA GLY A 90 -3.09 0.92 15.64
C GLY A 90 -4.03 -0.30 15.59
N GLY A 91 -5.30 -0.10 15.20
CA GLY A 91 -6.32 -1.15 15.22
C GLY A 91 -6.84 -1.49 16.61
N PHE A 92 -6.67 -0.59 17.58
CA PHE A 92 -7.14 -0.80 18.96
C PHE A 92 -7.68 0.46 19.65
N GLY A 93 -7.64 1.64 19.02
CA GLY A 93 -8.05 2.90 19.64
C GLY A 93 -8.71 3.88 18.68
N GLN A 94 -9.35 4.89 19.26
CA GLN A 94 -9.97 6.00 18.53
C GLN A 94 -9.03 7.21 18.50
N LEU A 95 -9.03 7.94 17.39
CA LEU A 95 -8.18 9.13 17.23
C LEU A 95 -8.47 10.18 18.30
N LYS A 96 -9.74 10.40 18.62
CA LYS A 96 -10.17 11.34 19.67
C LYS A 96 -9.53 11.05 21.04
N ASP A 97 -9.37 9.78 21.39
CA ASP A 97 -8.85 9.36 22.68
C ASP A 97 -7.33 9.53 22.72
N LEU A 98 -6.65 9.21 21.61
CA LEU A 98 -5.21 9.45 21.45
C LEU A 98 -4.90 10.95 21.54
N LEU A 99 -5.66 11.79 20.83
CA LEU A 99 -5.47 13.23 20.87
C LEU A 99 -5.74 13.78 22.27
N ALA A 100 -6.87 13.46 22.90
CA ALA A 100 -7.13 13.92 24.26
C ALA A 100 -5.99 13.61 25.25
N GLY A 101 -5.43 12.39 25.18
CA GLY A 101 -4.25 12.01 25.95
C GLY A 101 -3.00 12.82 25.58
N TYR A 102 -2.67 12.90 24.29
CA TYR A 102 -1.51 13.62 23.77
C TYR A 102 -1.54 15.11 24.16
N GLU A 103 -2.67 15.78 23.94
CA GLU A 103 -2.86 17.21 24.20
C GLU A 103 -2.82 17.51 25.71
N SER A 104 -3.35 16.63 26.56
CA SER A 104 -3.35 16.81 28.02
C SER A 104 -1.94 16.82 28.64
N VAL A 105 -0.97 16.15 28.02
CA VAL A 105 0.41 16.06 28.51
C VAL A 105 1.32 17.06 27.81
N SER A 106 1.17 17.20 26.49
CA SER A 106 2.03 18.08 25.69
C SER A 106 1.63 19.55 25.72
N GLY A 107 0.34 19.84 25.99
CA GLY A 107 -0.25 21.16 25.82
C GLY A 107 -0.35 21.62 24.35
N ILE A 108 -0.09 20.72 23.40
CA ILE A 108 -0.13 20.98 21.96
C ILE A 108 -1.50 20.55 21.44
N GLN A 109 -2.20 21.44 20.75
CA GLN A 109 -3.40 21.07 20.00
C GLN A 109 -2.98 20.55 18.62
N VAL A 110 -3.56 19.42 18.20
CA VAL A 110 -3.20 18.79 16.92
C VAL A 110 -4.36 18.89 15.94
N ASP A 111 -4.12 19.52 14.79
CA ASP A 111 -5.08 19.61 13.70
C ASP A 111 -5.26 18.23 13.02
N PRO A 112 -6.49 17.69 12.92
CA PRO A 112 -6.76 16.46 12.18
C PRO A 112 -6.30 16.46 10.72
N GLU A 113 -6.31 17.59 10.00
CA GLU A 113 -5.80 17.63 8.62
C GLU A 113 -4.27 17.46 8.58
N HIS A 114 -3.56 17.90 9.63
CA HIS A 114 -2.13 17.65 9.77
C HIS A 114 -1.84 16.16 9.99
N ILE A 115 -2.72 15.47 10.73
CA ILE A 115 -2.63 14.01 10.90
C ILE A 115 -2.87 13.31 9.56
N ARG A 116 -3.88 13.74 8.79
CA ARG A 116 -4.17 13.22 7.45
C ARG A 116 -2.97 13.35 6.52
N PHE A 117 -2.27 14.49 6.53
CA PHE A 117 -1.02 14.66 5.79
C PHE A 117 0.00 13.55 6.14
N TRP A 118 0.20 13.30 7.44
CA TRP A 118 1.14 12.28 7.90
C TRP A 118 0.65 10.84 7.68
N GLU A 119 -0.65 10.58 7.64
CA GLU A 119 -1.22 9.30 7.19
C GLU A 119 -0.95 9.04 5.71
N VAL A 120 -1.17 10.06 4.84
CA VAL A 120 -0.84 9.97 3.41
C VAL A 120 0.67 9.75 3.24
N PHE A 121 1.50 10.49 3.97
CA PHE A 121 2.94 10.30 3.95
C PHE A 121 3.34 8.89 4.43
N GLY A 122 2.68 8.37 5.47
CA GLY A 122 2.89 7.02 5.98
C GLY A 122 2.62 5.96 4.93
N SER A 123 1.44 5.97 4.30
CA SER A 123 1.12 5.06 3.20
C SER A 123 2.06 5.23 2.00
N PHE A 124 2.41 6.47 1.63
CA PHE A 124 3.39 6.73 0.58
C PHE A 124 4.78 6.14 0.89
N TRP A 125 5.28 6.36 2.10
CA TRP A 125 6.58 5.88 2.55
C TRP A 125 6.62 4.35 2.62
N TRP A 126 5.57 3.74 3.17
CA TRP A 126 5.48 2.28 3.25
C TRP A 126 5.32 1.63 1.87
N SER A 127 4.58 2.25 0.94
CA SER A 127 4.49 1.78 -0.45
C SER A 127 5.86 1.64 -1.11
N ILE A 128 6.73 2.63 -0.91
CA ILE A 128 8.09 2.65 -1.45
C ILE A 128 8.99 1.65 -0.71
N GLY A 129 8.80 1.49 0.61
CA GLY A 129 9.44 0.43 1.40
C GLY A 129 9.14 -0.96 0.85
N CYS A 130 7.88 -1.24 0.52
CA CYS A 130 7.45 -2.49 -0.13
C CYS A 130 8.16 -2.68 -1.47
N LEU A 131 8.19 -1.67 -2.35
CA LEU A 131 8.93 -1.76 -3.62
C LEU A 131 10.43 -2.01 -3.40
N GLY A 132 11.01 -1.44 -2.34
CA GLY A 132 12.38 -1.76 -1.91
C GLY A 132 12.59 -3.24 -1.62
N MET A 133 11.61 -3.93 -1.01
CA MET A 133 11.66 -5.38 -0.79
C MET A 133 11.62 -6.17 -2.10
N ALA A 134 10.80 -5.74 -3.06
CA ALA A 134 10.80 -6.34 -4.40
C ALA A 134 12.15 -6.17 -5.11
N GLN A 135 12.79 -5.01 -4.95
CA GLN A 135 14.11 -4.75 -5.52
C GLN A 135 15.20 -5.60 -4.87
N GLN A 136 15.17 -5.79 -3.54
CA GLN A 136 16.06 -6.70 -2.82
C GLN A 136 15.85 -8.15 -3.26
N PHE A 137 14.60 -8.58 -3.46
CA PHE A 137 14.32 -9.91 -4.01
C PHE A 137 14.90 -10.10 -5.42
N ARG A 138 14.81 -9.07 -6.28
CA ARG A 138 15.29 -9.14 -7.67
C ARG A 138 16.82 -9.12 -7.77
N ASN A 139 17.45 -8.16 -7.10
CA ASN A 139 18.84 -7.79 -7.31
C ASN A 139 19.71 -7.88 -6.05
N GLY A 140 19.11 -8.03 -4.88
CA GLY A 140 19.80 -8.10 -3.59
C GLY A 140 20.24 -9.51 -3.20
N PRO A 141 20.93 -9.61 -2.04
CA PRO A 141 21.43 -10.88 -1.53
C PRO A 141 20.33 -11.77 -0.93
N ASP A 142 19.21 -11.19 -0.50
CA ASP A 142 18.08 -11.92 0.08
C ASP A 142 16.94 -12.01 -0.94
N ARG A 143 16.79 -13.20 -1.53
CA ARG A 143 15.77 -13.54 -2.53
C ARG A 143 14.64 -14.40 -1.97
N SER A 144 14.29 -14.19 -0.70
CA SER A 144 13.19 -14.92 -0.06
C SER A 144 11.83 -14.56 -0.67
N ILE A 145 10.93 -15.55 -0.74
CA ILE A 145 9.53 -15.35 -1.17
C ILE A 145 8.81 -14.31 -0.30
N GLU A 146 9.16 -14.21 0.98
CA GLU A 146 8.63 -13.18 1.89
C GLU A 146 8.86 -11.77 1.36
N ARG A 147 10.06 -11.46 0.85
CA ARG A 147 10.34 -10.15 0.25
C ARG A 147 9.54 -9.89 -1.02
N ALA A 148 9.40 -10.91 -1.87
CA ALA A 148 8.58 -10.79 -3.06
C ALA A 148 7.11 -10.50 -2.71
N THR A 149 6.55 -11.21 -1.74
CA THR A 149 5.18 -11.03 -1.26
C THR A 149 4.99 -9.67 -0.58
N ILE A 150 5.95 -9.21 0.24
CA ILE A 150 5.92 -7.84 0.80
C ILE A 150 5.98 -6.80 -0.31
N GLY A 151 6.72 -7.07 -1.39
CA GLY A 151 6.75 -6.22 -2.59
C GLY A 151 5.37 -5.91 -3.16
N ARG A 152 4.48 -6.92 -3.21
CA ARG A 152 3.10 -6.74 -3.69
C ARG A 152 2.24 -5.90 -2.76
N ARG A 153 2.62 -5.72 -1.49
CA ARG A 153 1.91 -4.84 -0.55
C ARG A 153 2.05 -3.35 -0.89
N SER A 154 2.84 -2.98 -1.89
CA SER A 154 2.85 -1.60 -2.41
C SER A 154 1.46 -1.16 -2.86
N SER A 155 0.64 -2.05 -3.43
CA SER A 155 -0.75 -1.74 -3.84
C SER A 155 -1.69 -1.50 -2.67
N GLU A 156 -1.51 -2.21 -1.53
CA GLU A 156 -2.22 -1.93 -0.27
C GLU A 156 -2.02 -0.45 0.14
N CYS A 157 -0.76 -0.01 0.09
CA CYS A 157 -0.41 1.35 0.48
C CYS A 157 -0.89 2.40 -0.54
N GLN A 158 -0.84 2.08 -1.83
CA GLN A 158 -1.36 2.96 -2.87
C GLN A 158 -2.88 3.12 -2.78
N VAL A 159 -3.63 2.05 -2.44
CA VAL A 159 -5.09 2.16 -2.28
C VAL A 159 -5.47 3.01 -1.07
N ASP A 160 -4.65 3.01 -0.01
CA ASP A 160 -4.84 3.95 1.11
C ASP A 160 -4.71 5.40 0.64
N CYS A 161 -3.65 5.72 -0.11
CA CYS A 161 -3.48 7.06 -0.68
C CYS A 161 -4.66 7.44 -1.59
N VAL A 162 -5.15 6.50 -2.41
CA VAL A 162 -6.34 6.70 -3.25
C VAL A 162 -7.56 7.04 -2.41
N ASN A 163 -7.82 6.31 -1.33
CA ASN A 163 -8.97 6.58 -0.46
C ASN A 163 -8.85 7.92 0.28
N LEU A 164 -7.63 8.31 0.66
CA LEU A 164 -7.37 9.55 1.37
C LEU A 164 -7.39 10.77 0.45
N LEU A 165 -6.98 10.64 -0.81
CA LEU A 165 -6.77 11.78 -1.72
C LEU A 165 -7.85 11.91 -2.79
N ILE A 166 -8.30 10.79 -3.35
CA ILE A 166 -9.22 10.74 -4.50
C ILE A 166 -10.33 9.69 -4.25
N PRO A 167 -11.19 9.89 -3.23
CA PRO A 167 -12.30 9.01 -2.95
C PRO A 167 -13.33 9.03 -4.09
N GLY A 168 -14.06 7.94 -4.28
CA GLY A 168 -15.08 7.83 -5.32
C GLY A 168 -15.56 6.39 -5.56
N PRO A 169 -16.51 6.19 -6.48
CA PRO A 169 -16.86 4.84 -6.92
C PRO A 169 -15.72 4.23 -7.75
N VAL A 170 -15.75 2.91 -7.90
CA VAL A 170 -14.83 2.17 -8.77
C VAL A 170 -15.49 0.88 -9.22
N GLU A 171 -15.31 0.55 -10.49
CA GLU A 171 -15.76 -0.71 -11.07
C GLU A 171 -14.60 -1.70 -11.09
N LEU A 172 -14.88 -2.94 -10.65
CA LEU A 172 -13.91 -4.01 -10.69
C LEU A 172 -13.94 -4.66 -12.07
N VAL A 173 -12.75 -4.99 -12.57
CA VAL A 173 -12.58 -5.75 -13.81
C VAL A 173 -12.97 -7.19 -13.54
N GLU A 174 -13.88 -7.70 -14.35
CA GLU A 174 -14.34 -9.08 -14.29
C GLU A 174 -13.34 -10.03 -14.94
N ALA A 175 -13.39 -11.30 -14.52
CA ALA A 175 -12.57 -12.36 -15.10
C ALA A 175 -12.98 -12.64 -16.55
N ASP A 176 -11.99 -12.79 -17.42
CA ASP A 176 -12.24 -13.35 -18.75
C ASP A 176 -12.32 -14.87 -18.62
N SER A 177 -13.55 -15.39 -18.49
CA SER A 177 -13.82 -16.83 -18.36
C SER A 177 -13.57 -17.61 -19.65
N ASP A 178 -13.28 -16.94 -20.76
CA ASP A 178 -13.45 -17.50 -22.10
C ASP A 178 -12.13 -17.78 -22.83
N SER A 179 -10.97 -17.70 -22.17
CA SER A 179 -9.70 -18.10 -22.78
C SER A 179 -9.52 -19.63 -22.74
N PRO A 180 -9.62 -20.35 -23.88
CA PRO A 180 -9.44 -21.80 -23.89
C PRO A 180 -7.95 -22.13 -23.74
N ASP A 181 -7.52 -22.44 -22.52
CA ASP A 181 -6.25 -23.13 -22.30
C ASP A 181 -6.45 -24.62 -22.59
N LEU A 182 -5.80 -25.10 -23.66
CA LEU A 182 -5.92 -26.46 -24.17
C LEU A 182 -4.94 -27.43 -23.47
N ASP A 183 -4.03 -26.92 -22.64
CA ASP A 183 -3.07 -27.73 -21.90
C ASP A 183 -3.76 -28.54 -20.79
N LEU A 184 -3.28 -29.77 -20.56
CA LEU A 184 -3.77 -30.66 -19.51
C LEU A 184 -2.59 -31.29 -18.74
N PRO A 185 -2.45 -31.04 -17.41
CA PRO A 185 -3.25 -30.08 -16.62
C PRO A 185 -2.98 -28.63 -17.02
N ARG A 186 -3.97 -27.75 -16.85
CA ARG A 186 -3.79 -26.31 -17.07
C ARG A 186 -2.87 -25.69 -16.03
N VAL A 187 -2.32 -24.51 -16.33
CA VAL A 187 -1.42 -23.80 -15.40
C VAL A 187 -2.12 -23.44 -14.09
N ASP A 188 -3.37 -23.01 -14.13
CA ASP A 188 -4.17 -22.70 -12.93
C ASP A 188 -4.37 -23.95 -12.07
N GLU A 189 -4.62 -25.12 -12.66
CA GLU A 189 -4.81 -26.39 -11.94
C GLU A 189 -3.54 -26.82 -11.20
N LEU A 190 -2.37 -26.65 -11.82
CA LEU A 190 -1.09 -26.91 -11.17
C LEU A 190 -0.87 -26.00 -9.97
N LEU A 191 -1.17 -24.71 -10.11
CA LEU A 191 -1.04 -23.73 -9.03
C LEU A 191 -2.02 -24.01 -7.89
N HIS A 192 -3.28 -24.37 -8.20
CA HIS A 192 -4.26 -24.81 -7.22
C HIS A 192 -3.75 -26.00 -6.40
N GLY A 193 -3.24 -27.04 -7.05
CA GLY A 193 -2.69 -28.21 -6.37
C GLY A 193 -1.53 -27.87 -5.41
N VAL A 194 -0.62 -26.98 -5.81
CA VAL A 194 0.48 -26.55 -4.92
C VAL A 194 -0.04 -25.71 -3.75
N ARG A 195 -0.99 -24.79 -3.98
CA ARG A 195 -1.60 -23.99 -2.92
C ARG A 195 -2.27 -24.87 -1.87
N ASP A 196 -3.03 -25.87 -2.31
CA ASP A 196 -3.80 -26.73 -1.41
C ASP A 196 -2.86 -27.61 -0.57
N LEU A 197 -1.82 -28.19 -1.17
CA LEU A 197 -0.74 -28.87 -0.44
C LEU A 197 -0.08 -27.98 0.62
N LEU A 198 0.21 -26.71 0.28
CA LEU A 198 0.82 -25.78 1.24
C LEU A 198 -0.11 -25.49 2.42
N ARG A 199 -1.41 -25.27 2.17
CA ARG A 199 -2.39 -24.87 3.19
C ARG A 199 -2.91 -26.02 4.04
N GLU A 200 -3.24 -27.14 3.41
CA GLU A 200 -3.93 -28.24 4.05
C GLU A 200 -2.94 -29.18 4.73
N ASP A 201 -1.84 -29.53 4.03
CA ASP A 201 -0.87 -30.48 4.55
C ASP A 201 0.26 -29.79 5.30
N LEU A 202 0.99 -28.87 4.67
CA LEU A 202 2.23 -28.36 5.25
C LEU A 202 1.99 -27.37 6.39
N MET A 203 1.06 -26.42 6.25
CA MET A 203 0.79 -25.44 7.32
C MET A 203 0.31 -26.11 8.62
N THR A 204 -0.40 -27.23 8.53
CA THR A 204 -0.99 -27.95 9.69
C THR A 204 -0.04 -28.99 10.30
N SER A 205 0.84 -29.58 9.49
CA SER A 205 1.75 -30.66 9.92
C SER A 205 3.12 -30.17 10.42
N VAL A 206 3.52 -28.93 10.10
CA VAL A 206 4.82 -28.38 10.52
C VAL A 206 4.66 -27.21 11.47
N GLY A 207 5.65 -26.98 12.34
CA GLY A 207 5.66 -25.88 13.32
C GLY A 207 6.59 -24.73 12.95
N GLY A 208 6.42 -23.60 13.64
CA GLY A 208 7.35 -22.47 13.63
C GLY A 208 7.54 -21.82 12.25
N ARG A 209 8.79 -21.54 11.88
CA ARG A 209 9.15 -20.82 10.65
C ARG A 209 8.61 -21.50 9.39
N LEU A 210 8.62 -22.83 9.33
CA LEU A 210 8.20 -23.55 8.13
C LEU A 210 6.70 -23.39 7.87
N SER A 211 5.87 -23.43 8.92
CA SER A 211 4.42 -23.17 8.81
C SER A 211 4.13 -21.75 8.33
N PHE A 212 4.87 -20.78 8.87
CA PHE A 212 4.80 -19.38 8.42
C PHE A 212 5.16 -19.25 6.93
N MET A 213 6.28 -19.85 6.50
CA MET A 213 6.71 -19.79 5.10
C MET A 213 5.71 -20.48 4.17
N SER A 214 5.09 -21.59 4.57
CA SER A 214 4.02 -22.25 3.79
C SER A 214 2.84 -21.31 3.57
N ARG A 215 2.44 -20.56 4.61
CA ARG A 215 1.37 -19.55 4.49
C ARG A 215 1.76 -18.41 3.54
N VAL A 216 2.98 -17.91 3.63
CA VAL A 216 3.49 -16.85 2.74
C VAL A 216 3.51 -17.32 1.29
N SER A 217 3.99 -18.55 1.04
CA SER A 217 4.02 -19.16 -0.29
C SER A 217 2.61 -19.39 -0.85
N ALA A 218 1.68 -19.89 -0.04
CA ALA A 218 0.29 -20.09 -0.47
C ALA A 218 -0.37 -18.75 -0.88
N ASN A 219 -0.13 -17.69 -0.11
CA ASN A 219 -0.60 -16.34 -0.45
C ASN A 219 0.02 -15.84 -1.77
N ALA A 220 1.29 -16.13 -2.05
CA ALA A 220 1.92 -15.77 -3.32
C ALA A 220 1.28 -16.50 -4.52
N ILE A 221 0.89 -17.77 -4.34
CA ILE A 221 0.15 -18.53 -5.36
C ILE A 221 -1.25 -17.95 -5.56
N ASP A 222 -1.94 -17.57 -4.49
CA ASP A 222 -3.25 -16.92 -4.58
C ASP A 222 -3.20 -15.62 -5.40
N ILE A 223 -2.11 -14.84 -5.27
CA ILE A 223 -1.88 -13.65 -6.11
C ILE A 223 -1.69 -14.06 -7.57
N ALA A 224 -0.87 -15.08 -7.84
CA ALA A 224 -0.60 -15.54 -9.20
C ALA A 224 -1.87 -16.08 -9.89
N LEU A 225 -2.71 -16.83 -9.16
CA LEU A 225 -3.99 -17.32 -9.67
C LEU A 225 -4.92 -16.18 -10.08
N ARG A 226 -5.07 -15.14 -9.24
CA ARG A 226 -5.87 -13.96 -9.60
C ARG A 226 -5.25 -13.15 -10.75
N GLU A 227 -3.93 -13.06 -10.82
CA GLU A 227 -3.24 -12.41 -11.94
C GLU A 227 -3.47 -13.15 -13.26
N LEU A 228 -3.56 -14.50 -13.25
CA LEU A 228 -3.94 -15.29 -14.42
C LEU A 228 -5.39 -15.07 -14.83
N GLU A 229 -6.28 -14.92 -13.86
CA GLU A 229 -7.74 -14.81 -14.07
C GLU A 229 -8.16 -13.43 -14.63
N VAL A 230 -7.67 -12.33 -14.07
CA VAL A 230 -8.10 -10.96 -14.43
C VAL A 230 -6.97 -10.07 -14.95
N GLY A 231 -5.70 -10.44 -14.73
CA GLY A 231 -4.57 -9.53 -14.92
C GLY A 231 -4.34 -9.10 -16.38
N ARG A 232 -4.72 -9.94 -17.35
CA ARG A 232 -4.65 -9.56 -18.77
C ARG A 232 -5.67 -8.47 -19.12
N GLU A 233 -6.93 -8.68 -18.74
CA GLU A 233 -8.01 -7.74 -19.04
C GLU A 233 -7.77 -6.40 -18.34
N GLN A 234 -7.32 -6.42 -17.08
CA GLN A 234 -6.94 -5.21 -16.36
C GLN A 234 -5.88 -4.39 -17.11
N LYS A 235 -4.85 -5.03 -17.68
CA LYS A 235 -3.77 -4.35 -18.43
C LYS A 235 -4.27 -3.76 -19.75
N ILE A 236 -5.21 -4.42 -20.42
CA ILE A 236 -5.84 -3.92 -21.65
C ILE A 236 -6.66 -2.67 -21.32
N LEU A 237 -7.57 -2.76 -20.35
CA LEU A 237 -8.43 -1.65 -19.94
C LEU A 237 -7.61 -0.47 -19.36
N GLU A 238 -6.53 -0.74 -18.63
CA GLU A 238 -5.62 0.30 -18.17
C GLU A 238 -4.94 1.03 -19.33
N ARG A 239 -4.44 0.28 -20.31
CA ARG A 239 -3.81 0.85 -21.51
C ARG A 239 -4.80 1.76 -22.23
N ASP A 240 -6.03 1.30 -22.45
CA ASP A 240 -7.04 2.08 -23.17
C ASP A 240 -7.39 3.37 -22.42
N ARG A 241 -7.56 3.32 -21.09
CA ARG A 241 -7.71 4.54 -20.26
C ARG A 241 -6.50 5.47 -20.35
N LEU A 242 -5.28 4.94 -20.47
CA LEU A 242 -4.08 5.75 -20.60
C LEU A 242 -3.98 6.42 -21.98
N ILE A 243 -4.39 5.73 -23.05
CA ILE A 243 -4.47 6.32 -24.39
C ILE A 243 -5.39 7.53 -24.37
N ASP A 244 -6.57 7.41 -23.75
CA ASP A 244 -7.52 8.52 -23.62
C ASP A 244 -6.97 9.65 -22.74
N LEU A 245 -6.30 9.32 -21.63
CA LEU A 245 -5.80 10.30 -20.66
C LEU A 245 -4.59 11.10 -21.21
N VAL A 246 -3.67 10.41 -21.88
CA VAL A 246 -2.43 10.97 -22.43
C VAL A 246 -2.65 11.56 -23.83
N GLY A 247 -3.63 11.04 -24.59
CA GLY A 247 -3.94 11.46 -25.95
C GLY A 247 -3.02 10.88 -27.03
N GLU A 248 -2.33 9.77 -26.74
CA GLU A 248 -1.40 9.12 -27.65
C GLU A 248 -1.48 7.60 -27.52
N GLU A 249 -1.27 6.88 -28.63
CA GLU A 249 -1.14 5.43 -28.61
C GLU A 249 0.21 4.97 -28.03
N GLY A 250 0.26 3.73 -27.55
CA GLY A 250 1.49 3.10 -27.05
C GLY A 250 1.22 1.78 -26.35
N ASP A 251 2.29 1.05 -26.06
CA ASP A 251 2.22 -0.06 -25.10
C ASP A 251 2.04 0.47 -23.66
N LEU A 252 1.57 -0.41 -22.77
CA LEU A 252 1.22 -0.05 -21.41
C LEU A 252 2.39 0.56 -20.62
N GLU A 253 3.61 0.02 -20.78
CA GLU A 253 4.78 0.52 -20.05
C GLU A 253 5.14 1.94 -20.50
N SER A 254 5.21 2.17 -21.81
CA SER A 254 5.47 3.49 -22.39
C SER A 254 4.42 4.52 -21.94
N LEU A 255 3.14 4.15 -21.92
CA LEU A 255 2.06 5.04 -21.49
C LEU A 255 2.11 5.37 -19.99
N ARG A 256 2.41 4.38 -19.14
CA ARG A 256 2.62 4.62 -17.70
C ARG A 256 3.79 5.59 -17.46
N TRP A 257 4.89 5.44 -18.20
CA TRP A 257 6.01 6.38 -18.13
C TRP A 257 5.62 7.79 -18.57
N LYS A 258 4.88 7.95 -19.67
CA LYS A 258 4.37 9.27 -20.09
C LYS A 258 3.54 9.93 -19.00
N LEU A 259 2.65 9.18 -18.34
CA LEU A 259 1.87 9.70 -17.22
C LEU A 259 2.76 10.11 -16.04
N VAL A 260 3.71 9.26 -15.64
CA VAL A 260 4.68 9.55 -14.57
C VAL A 260 5.50 10.81 -14.88
N GLU A 261 6.01 10.95 -16.09
CA GLU A 261 6.77 12.13 -16.52
C GLU A 261 5.90 13.39 -16.59
N GLY A 262 4.66 13.25 -17.05
CA GLY A 262 3.66 14.32 -17.05
C GLY A 262 3.34 14.80 -15.63
N LEU A 263 3.15 13.87 -14.68
CA LEU A 263 2.98 14.17 -13.27
C LEU A 263 4.19 14.92 -12.73
N ARG A 264 5.40 14.35 -12.85
CA ARG A 264 6.66 14.95 -12.34
C ARG A 264 6.94 16.34 -12.88
N ALA A 265 6.60 16.59 -14.14
CA ALA A 265 6.83 17.88 -14.79
C ALA A 265 5.70 18.90 -14.59
N GLY A 266 4.65 18.58 -13.82
CA GLY A 266 3.50 19.48 -13.64
C GLY A 266 2.57 19.59 -14.84
N ARG A 267 2.79 18.80 -15.91
CA ARG A 267 1.96 18.81 -17.12
C ARG A 267 0.63 18.06 -16.96
N MET A 268 0.53 17.24 -15.93
CA MET A 268 -0.71 16.57 -15.53
C MET A 268 -1.19 17.18 -14.21
N PRO A 269 -2.19 18.08 -14.21
CA PRO A 269 -2.76 18.68 -13.00
C PRO A 269 -3.39 17.62 -12.08
N LEU A 270 -3.22 17.76 -10.77
CA LEU A 270 -3.74 16.78 -9.80
C LEU A 270 -5.26 16.82 -9.63
N ASP A 271 -5.88 17.96 -9.94
CA ASP A 271 -7.32 18.21 -9.86
C ASP A 271 -8.09 17.71 -11.09
N ARG A 272 -7.39 17.15 -12.09
CA ARG A 272 -8.00 16.60 -13.31
C ARG A 272 -8.88 15.38 -12.97
N PRO A 273 -10.21 15.41 -13.23
CA PRO A 273 -11.10 14.31 -12.88
C PRO A 273 -10.75 12.99 -13.57
N GLU A 274 -10.31 13.03 -14.84
CA GLU A 274 -9.97 11.82 -15.59
C GLU A 274 -8.71 11.15 -15.03
N LEU A 275 -7.76 11.94 -14.50
CA LEU A 275 -6.58 11.42 -13.82
C LEU A 275 -6.96 10.70 -12.53
N ALA A 276 -7.81 11.33 -11.70
CA ALA A 276 -8.28 10.73 -10.46
C ALA A 276 -9.04 9.42 -10.73
N ALA A 277 -9.94 9.42 -11.71
CA ALA A 277 -10.66 8.22 -12.13
C ALA A 277 -9.70 7.11 -12.62
N HIS A 278 -8.73 7.45 -13.48
CA HIS A 278 -7.74 6.49 -13.96
C HIS A 278 -6.93 5.86 -12.81
N LEU A 279 -6.33 6.69 -11.94
CA LEU A 279 -5.49 6.23 -10.84
C LEU A 279 -6.29 5.36 -9.87
N ARG A 280 -7.50 5.79 -9.51
CA ARG A 280 -8.38 5.04 -8.62
C ARG A 280 -8.72 3.68 -9.20
N THR A 281 -9.19 3.62 -10.45
CA THR A 281 -9.55 2.37 -11.10
C THR A 281 -8.36 1.43 -11.19
N THR A 282 -7.19 1.91 -11.60
CA THR A 282 -5.99 1.08 -11.74
C THR A 282 -5.50 0.54 -10.40
N VAL A 283 -5.41 1.37 -9.36
CA VAL A 283 -4.90 0.95 -8.04
C VAL A 283 -5.86 0.00 -7.32
N VAL A 284 -7.17 0.28 -7.33
CA VAL A 284 -8.16 -0.58 -6.66
C VAL A 284 -8.22 -1.95 -7.32
N ASN A 285 -8.19 -2.01 -8.64
CA ASN A 285 -8.17 -3.27 -9.38
C ASN A 285 -6.87 -4.07 -9.15
N GLN A 286 -5.72 -3.39 -9.02
CA GLN A 286 -4.46 -4.05 -8.70
C GLN A 286 -4.45 -4.64 -7.29
N VAL A 287 -4.97 -3.94 -6.28
CA VAL A 287 -5.06 -4.49 -4.91
C VAL A 287 -6.12 -5.59 -4.81
N ALA A 288 -7.14 -5.63 -5.69
CA ALA A 288 -8.05 -6.77 -5.79
C ALA A 288 -7.31 -8.07 -6.17
N ILE A 289 -6.28 -7.98 -7.01
CA ILE A 289 -5.38 -9.10 -7.32
C ILE A 289 -4.44 -9.39 -6.13
N ASP A 290 -3.85 -8.36 -5.53
CA ASP A 290 -2.79 -8.56 -4.52
C ASP A 290 -3.32 -8.99 -3.16
N GLN A 291 -4.38 -8.33 -2.69
CA GLN A 291 -4.93 -8.52 -1.36
C GLN A 291 -6.41 -8.09 -1.31
N PRO A 292 -7.35 -8.91 -1.82
CA PRO A 292 -8.78 -8.59 -1.86
C PRO A 292 -9.44 -8.54 -0.46
N ARG A 293 -8.71 -8.89 0.60
CA ARG A 293 -9.16 -8.78 2.00
C ARG A 293 -8.56 -7.58 2.72
N TYR A 294 -7.76 -6.76 2.04
CA TYR A 294 -7.18 -5.58 2.66
C TYR A 294 -8.26 -4.57 3.02
N SER A 295 -8.19 -4.00 4.23
CA SER A 295 -9.15 -3.00 4.70
C SER A 295 -9.27 -1.80 3.76
N GLY A 296 -8.16 -1.34 3.17
CA GLY A 296 -8.17 -0.24 2.20
C GLY A 296 -8.91 -0.59 0.90
N PHE A 297 -8.80 -1.83 0.44
CA PHE A 297 -9.58 -2.33 -0.70
C PHE A 297 -11.07 -2.38 -0.36
N LEU A 298 -11.42 -3.02 0.76
CA LEU A 298 -12.82 -3.13 1.20
C LEU A 298 -13.48 -1.76 1.38
N ALA A 299 -12.73 -0.76 1.86
CA ALA A 299 -13.20 0.62 1.93
C ALA A 299 -13.42 1.24 0.54
N ALA A 300 -12.52 0.99 -0.41
CA ALA A 300 -12.62 1.54 -1.76
C ALA A 300 -13.84 1.04 -2.54
N VAL A 301 -14.24 -0.23 -2.34
CA VAL A 301 -15.39 -0.86 -3.00
C VAL A 301 -16.70 -0.76 -2.20
N GLY A 302 -16.70 -0.04 -1.07
CA GLY A 302 -17.89 0.13 -0.23
C GLY A 302 -18.39 -1.14 0.46
N SER A 303 -17.53 -2.14 0.68
CA SER A 303 -17.89 -3.33 1.44
C SER A 303 -18.09 -3.00 2.93
N PRO A 304 -19.20 -3.44 3.55
CA PRO A 304 -19.42 -3.28 5.00
C PRO A 304 -18.32 -3.97 5.82
N GLU A 305 -18.11 -3.50 7.06
CA GLU A 305 -17.17 -4.09 8.03
C GLU A 305 -17.60 -5.46 8.55
#